data_AF-A0A921MH78-F1
#
_entry.id   AF-A0A921MH78-F1
#
_cell.length_a   1.000
_cell.length_b   1.000
_cell.length_c   1.000
_cell.angle_alpha   90.00
_cell.angle_beta   90.00
_cell.angle_gamma   90.00
#
_symmetry.space_group_name_H-M   'P 1'
#
loop_
_entity.id
_entity.type
_entity.pdbx_description
1 polymer ?
#
loop_
_entity_poly.entity_id
_entity_poly.type
_entity_poly.pdbx_seq_one_letter_code
_entity_poly.pdbx_strand_id
1 'polypeptide(L)'
;LEGEGGADDLPVLVGASFEADSPQDTFLDVSGAGHGVAYVNGFCVGRYWNIGPQLTLYVPAPLVREGRNEVLLLELEKHPTHLALAEEHRFGRTDG
;
A
#
# COMPACT_ATOMS: atom_id res chain seq x y z
N LEU A 1 -6.08 25.31 16.25
CA LEU A 1 -6.25 24.34 15.16
C LEU A 1 -5.41 24.88 14.04
N GLU A 2 -4.23 24.30 13.86
CA GLU A 2 -3.18 24.54 12.86
C GLU A 2 -1.89 24.13 13.59
N GLY A 3 -1.55 22.85 13.46
CA GLY A 3 -0.17 22.43 13.72
C GLY A 3 0.63 22.82 12.49
N GLU A 4 1.79 23.43 12.67
CA GLU A 4 2.67 23.79 11.57
C GLU A 4 3.22 22.50 10.95
N GLY A 5 2.49 21.97 9.97
CA GLY A 5 2.92 20.80 9.21
C GLY A 5 4.14 21.18 8.38
N GLY A 6 5.25 20.48 8.59
CA GLY A 6 6.42 20.61 7.73
C GLY A 6 6.08 20.20 6.30
N ALA A 7 6.94 20.50 5.32
CA ALA A 7 6.75 20.01 3.95
C ALA A 7 6.62 18.47 3.88
N ASP A 8 7.13 17.76 4.90
CA ASP A 8 7.05 16.32 5.08
C ASP A 8 5.69 15.82 5.61
N ASP A 9 4.81 16.71 6.10
CA ASP A 9 3.46 16.39 6.62
C ASP A 9 2.35 16.58 5.58
N LEU A 10 2.71 16.85 4.32
CA LEU A 10 1.74 16.99 3.24
C LEU A 10 1.46 15.64 2.56
N PRO A 11 0.23 15.41 2.09
CA PRO A 11 -0.08 14.23 1.29
C PRO A 11 0.82 14.12 0.06
N VAL A 12 1.37 12.93 -0.16
CA VAL A 12 2.22 12.60 -1.31
C VAL A 12 1.66 11.44 -2.11
N LEU A 13 1.85 11.51 -3.44
CA LEU A 13 1.64 10.36 -4.32
C LEU A 13 2.96 9.65 -4.55
N VAL A 14 3.01 8.36 -4.19
CA VAL A 14 4.19 7.51 -4.35
C VAL A 14 3.88 6.45 -5.39
N GLY A 15 4.72 6.37 -6.43
CA GLY A 15 4.60 5.39 -7.50
C GLY A 15 5.64 4.28 -7.42
N ALA A 16 5.20 3.05 -7.66
CA ALA A 16 6.03 1.87 -7.77
C ALA A 16 5.48 0.92 -8.86
N SER A 17 6.21 -0.14 -9.16
CA SER A 17 5.70 -1.20 -10.04
C SER A 17 6.31 -2.56 -9.70
N PHE A 18 5.60 -3.63 -10.05
CA PHE A 18 6.10 -5.01 -9.98
C PHE A 18 5.86 -5.74 -11.30
N GLU A 19 6.66 -6.76 -11.56
CA GLU A 19 6.47 -7.68 -12.70
C GLU A 19 5.73 -8.93 -12.21
N ALA A 20 4.84 -9.48 -13.03
CA ALA A 20 4.15 -10.74 -12.76
C ALA A 20 4.15 -11.64 -14.00
N ASP A 21 4.48 -12.91 -13.84
CA ASP A 21 4.48 -13.88 -14.95
C ASP A 21 3.07 -14.24 -15.42
N SER A 22 2.06 -14.09 -14.55
CA SER A 22 0.66 -14.34 -14.86
C SER A 22 -0.26 -13.67 -13.82
N PRO A 23 -1.55 -13.41 -14.16
CA PRO A 23 -2.51 -12.91 -13.18
C PRO A 23 -2.73 -13.89 -12.03
N GLN A 24 -2.38 -13.48 -10.81
CA GLN A 24 -2.55 -14.28 -9.59
C GLN A 24 -2.94 -13.37 -8.43
N ASP A 25 -3.65 -13.95 -7.47
CA ASP A 25 -3.96 -13.28 -6.21
C ASP A 25 -2.66 -12.97 -5.48
N THR A 26 -2.56 -11.77 -4.90
CA THR A 26 -1.39 -11.37 -4.14
C THR A 26 -1.75 -10.40 -3.03
N PHE A 27 -0.76 -9.98 -2.25
CA PHE A 27 -0.91 -9.09 -1.13
C PHE A 27 0.11 -7.96 -1.22
N LEU A 28 -0.34 -6.71 -1.16
CA LEU A 28 0.54 -5.55 -1.13
C LEU A 28 0.95 -5.27 0.32
N ASP A 29 2.23 -5.43 0.64
CA ASP A 29 2.81 -5.08 1.93
C ASP A 29 3.03 -3.56 2.01
N VAL A 30 2.26 -2.94 2.91
CA VAL A 30 2.27 -1.49 3.17
C VAL A 30 2.74 -1.19 4.59
N SER A 31 3.40 -2.14 5.26
CA SER A 31 3.87 -2.01 6.64
C SER A 31 4.92 -0.92 6.85
N GLY A 32 5.62 -0.51 5.77
CA GLY A 32 6.55 0.61 5.79
C GLY A 32 5.93 1.99 5.52
N ALA A 33 4.61 2.05 5.30
CA ALA A 33 3.84 3.27 5.05
C ALA A 33 3.21 3.81 6.35
N GLY A 34 2.59 4.99 6.32
CA GLY A 34 1.87 5.58 7.45
C GLY A 34 0.40 5.21 7.40
N HIS A 35 -0.38 6.08 6.76
CA HIS A 35 -1.79 5.80 6.48
C HIS A 35 -2.21 6.46 5.17
N GLY A 36 -3.14 5.81 4.48
CA GLY A 36 -3.46 6.24 3.12
C GLY A 36 -4.33 5.27 2.34
N VAL A 37 -4.24 5.37 1.01
CA VAL A 37 -4.99 4.58 0.04
C VAL A 37 -4.05 4.01 -1.01
N ALA A 38 -4.20 2.73 -1.33
CA ALA A 38 -3.40 2.07 -2.36
C ALA A 38 -4.23 1.78 -3.61
N TYR A 39 -3.55 1.85 -4.76
CA TYR A 39 -4.11 1.54 -6.06
C TYR A 39 -3.19 0.56 -6.79
N VAL A 40 -3.78 -0.40 -7.51
CA VAL A 40 -3.06 -1.29 -8.43
C VAL A 40 -3.70 -1.13 -9.81
N ASN A 41 -2.90 -0.79 -10.82
CA ASN A 41 -3.36 -0.57 -12.19
C ASN A 41 -4.56 0.38 -12.31
N GLY A 42 -4.60 1.42 -11.45
CA GLY A 42 -5.67 2.41 -11.38
C GLY A 42 -6.90 2.00 -10.55
N PHE A 43 -6.94 0.77 -10.02
CA PHE A 43 -8.02 0.30 -9.15
C PHE A 43 -7.66 0.49 -7.67
N CYS A 44 -8.55 1.11 -6.88
CA CYS A 44 -8.37 1.30 -5.45
C CYS A 44 -8.51 -0.04 -4.70
N VAL A 45 -7.43 -0.56 -4.13
CA VAL A 45 -7.41 -1.86 -3.43
C VAL A 45 -7.69 -1.73 -1.93
N GLY A 46 -7.65 -0.51 -1.39
CA GLY A 46 -8.14 -0.25 -0.03
C GLY A 46 -7.35 0.82 0.72
N ARG A 47 -7.79 1.04 1.96
CA ARG A 47 -7.11 1.90 2.93
C ARG A 47 -6.12 1.09 3.75
N TYR A 48 -5.00 1.70 4.09
CA TYR A 48 -4.03 1.14 5.04
C TYR A 48 -3.78 2.10 6.19
N TRP A 49 -3.37 1.54 7.32
CA TRP A 49 -2.93 2.30 8.49
C TRP A 49 -1.96 1.45 9.30
N ASN A 50 -0.75 1.96 9.54
CA ASN A 50 0.32 1.27 10.26
C ASN A 50 0.01 0.98 11.75
N ILE A 51 -1.07 1.53 12.31
CA ILE A 51 -1.57 1.15 13.64
C ILE A 51 -2.00 -0.34 13.64
N GLY A 52 -2.31 -0.90 12.47
CA GLY A 52 -2.70 -2.31 12.33
C GLY A 52 -4.18 -2.55 12.71
N PRO A 53 -4.59 -3.83 12.84
CA PRO A 53 -3.75 -5.02 12.68
C PRO A 53 -3.43 -5.33 11.21
N GLN A 54 -4.15 -4.81 10.23
CA GLN A 54 -3.90 -5.15 8.83
C GLN A 54 -2.63 -4.49 8.30
N LEU A 55 -1.62 -5.28 7.89
CA LEU A 55 -0.34 -4.80 7.34
C LEU A 55 -0.21 -4.98 5.83
N THR A 56 -1.11 -5.79 5.24
CA THR A 56 -1.16 -6.06 3.80
C THR A 56 -2.55 -5.83 3.23
N LEU A 57 -2.64 -5.41 1.97
CA LEU A 57 -3.90 -5.28 1.23
C LEU A 57 -4.04 -6.42 0.23
N TYR A 58 -5.21 -7.04 0.15
CA TYR A 58 -5.50 -8.06 -0.87
C TYR A 58 -5.56 -7.40 -2.24
N VAL A 59 -4.88 -8.01 -3.21
CA VAL A 59 -4.93 -7.64 -4.62
C VAL A 59 -5.48 -8.85 -5.39
N PRO A 60 -6.74 -8.81 -5.83
CA PRO A 60 -7.33 -9.88 -6.63
C PRO A 60 -6.59 -10.08 -7.96
N ALA A 61 -6.46 -11.34 -8.39
CA ALA A 61 -5.87 -11.72 -9.67
C ALA A 61 -6.41 -10.94 -10.87
N PRO A 62 -7.73 -10.60 -10.97
CA PRO A 62 -8.25 -9.81 -12.09
C PRO A 62 -7.66 -8.39 -12.21
N LEU A 63 -7.03 -7.86 -11.16
CA LEU A 63 -6.34 -6.57 -11.20
C LEU A 63 -4.88 -6.69 -11.67
N VAL A 64 -4.30 -7.90 -11.63
CA VAL A 64 -2.92 -8.19 -12.01
C VAL A 64 -2.85 -8.54 -13.50
N ARG A 65 -1.85 -7.99 -14.18
CA ARG A 65 -1.56 -8.21 -15.60
C ARG A 65 -0.26 -9.01 -15.70
N GLU A 66 -0.12 -9.84 -16.74
CA GLU A 66 1.18 -10.38 -17.12
C GLU A 66 2.11 -9.23 -17.53
N GLY A 67 3.36 -9.27 -17.05
CA GLY A 67 4.34 -8.19 -17.15
C GLY A 67 4.16 -7.12 -16.07
N ARG A 68 4.34 -5.85 -16.46
CA ARG A 68 4.44 -4.73 -15.53
C ARG A 68 3.09 -4.28 -14.98
N ASN A 69 3.02 -4.15 -13.67
CA ASN A 69 1.87 -3.67 -12.91
C ASN A 69 2.23 -2.40 -12.14
N GLU A 70 1.37 -1.39 -12.22
CA GLU A 70 1.58 -0.12 -11.52
C GLU A 70 0.95 -0.14 -10.13
N VAL A 71 1.67 0.42 -9.15
CA VAL A 71 1.19 0.65 -7.80
C VAL A 71 1.30 2.14 -7.48
N LEU A 72 0.22 2.72 -6.96
CA LEU A 72 0.21 4.08 -6.43
C LEU A 72 -0.24 4.06 -4.98
N LEU A 73 0.45 4.78 -4.12
CA LEU A 73 0.01 5.11 -2.77
C LEU A 73 -0.29 6.60 -2.68
N LEU A 74 -1.49 6.94 -2.23
CA LEU A 74 -1.77 8.26 -1.64
C LEU A 74 -1.47 8.15 -0.15
N GLU A 75 -0.32 8.66 0.25
CA GLU A 75 0.19 8.63 1.62
C GLU A 75 0.01 9.99 2.29
N LEU A 76 -0.47 9.99 3.53
CA LEU A 76 -0.98 11.18 4.20
C LEU A 76 -0.12 11.65 5.38
N GLU A 77 0.87 10.87 5.81
CA GLU A 77 1.63 11.17 7.04
C GLU A 77 3.15 11.14 6.85
N LYS A 78 3.69 10.13 6.17
CA LYS A 78 5.16 9.98 6.07
C LYS A 78 5.58 9.27 4.80
N HIS A 79 6.76 9.59 4.28
CA HIS A 79 7.32 8.88 3.14
C HIS A 79 7.44 7.36 3.41
N PRO A 80 6.89 6.49 2.53
CA PRO A 80 6.98 5.05 2.68
C PRO A 80 8.43 4.56 2.61
N THR A 81 8.79 3.67 3.53
CA THR A 81 10.14 3.07 3.60
C THR A 81 10.20 1.66 3.03
N HIS A 82 9.04 1.02 2.87
CA HIS A 82 8.90 -0.33 2.34
C HIS A 82 7.57 -0.46 1.59
N LEU A 83 7.64 -1.09 0.41
CA LEU A 83 6.50 -1.47 -0.41
C LEU A 83 6.91 -2.71 -1.21
N ALA A 84 6.22 -3.83 -0.99
CA ALA A 84 6.55 -5.10 -1.63
C ALA A 84 5.30 -5.95 -1.83
N LEU A 85 5.43 -7.06 -2.56
CA LEU A 85 4.44 -8.12 -2.54
C LEU A 85 4.73 -9.06 -1.37
N ALA A 86 3.69 -9.53 -0.71
CA ALA A 86 3.72 -10.59 0.29
C ALA A 86 3.05 -11.85 -0.26
N GLU A 87 3.51 -13.01 0.19
CA GLU A 87 2.95 -14.32 -0.20
C GLU A 87 1.59 -14.58 0.46
N GLU A 88 1.35 -13.97 1.62
CA GLU A 88 0.14 -14.14 2.41
C GLU A 88 -0.32 -12.84 3.04
N HIS A 89 -1.59 -12.84 3.47
CA HIS A 89 -2.10 -11.78 4.31
C HIS A 89 -1.38 -11.72 5.65
N ARG A 90 -0.78 -10.56 5.95
CA ARG A 90 -0.11 -10.30 7.21
C ARG A 90 -0.96 -9.39 8.09
N PHE A 91 -1.14 -9.84 9.32
CA PHE A 91 -1.75 -9.05 10.38
C PHE A 91 -0.73 -8.83 11.50
N GLY A 92 -0.54 -7.59 11.92
CA GLY A 92 0.14 -7.21 13.14
C GLY A 92 -0.69 -7.55 14.39
N ARG A 93 -0.14 -7.22 15.55
CA ARG A 93 -0.84 -7.45 16.81
C ARG A 93 -2.12 -6.63 16.87
N THR A 94 -3.17 -7.26 17.38
CA THR A 94 -4.30 -6.54 17.97
C THR A 94 -3.94 -6.28 19.41
N ASP A 95 -3.95 -5.03 19.86
CA ASP A 95 -3.96 -4.77 21.30
C ASP A 95 -5.27 -5.36 21.85
N GLY A 96 -5.13 -6.26 22.82
CA GLY A 96 -6.23 -6.89 23.57
C GLY A 96 -6.46 -6.21 24.90
#